data_AF-A0A935YAE0-F1
#
_entry.id   AF-A0A935YAE0-F1
#
_cell.length_a   1.000
_cell.length_b   1.000
_cell.length_c   1.000
_cell.angle_alpha   90.00
_cell.angle_beta   90.00
_cell.angle_gamma   90.00
#
_symmetry.space_group_name_H-M   'P 1'
#
loop_
_entity.id
_entity.type
_entity.pdbx_description
1 polymer ?
#
loop_
_entity_poly.entity_id
_entity_poly.type
_entity_poly.pdbx_seq_one_letter_code
_entity_poly.pdbx_strand_id
1 'polypeptide(L)'
;MLALIIAARYGDGPDAPYVDSLTSLLEETDKDFAARAGAALRLAYALSAGTEHMLNLTSIEKRNDRLELHLPQDAGALFGEAVQRRLDAVGKAFGLPVAIV
;
A
#
# COMPACT_ATOMS: atom_id res chain seq x y z
N MET A 1 4.53 -10.91 12.55
CA MET A 1 4.68 -9.96 11.44
C MET A 1 3.86 -10.33 10.19
N LEU A 2 4.05 -11.51 9.56
CA LEU A 2 3.33 -11.90 8.33
C LEU A 2 1.79 -11.83 8.43
N ALA A 3 1.21 -12.34 9.53
CA ALA A 3 -0.24 -12.29 9.74
C ALA A 3 -0.78 -10.85 9.73
N LEU A 4 -0.05 -9.90 10.34
CA LEU A 4 -0.42 -8.49 10.40
C LEU A 4 -0.35 -7.81 9.02
N ILE A 5 0.64 -8.19 8.19
CA ILE A 5 0.75 -7.73 6.79
C ILE A 5 -0.49 -8.16 6.00
N ILE A 6 -0.91 -9.42 6.16
CA ILE A 6 -2.09 -9.95 5.45
C ILE A 6 -3.37 -9.27 5.92
N ALA A 7 -3.55 -9.08 7.24
CA ALA A 7 -4.69 -8.35 7.79
C ALA A 7 -4.77 -6.93 7.20
N ALA A 8 -3.66 -6.18 7.22
CA ALA A 8 -3.57 -4.84 6.65
C ALA A 8 -3.85 -4.82 5.13
N ARG A 9 -3.41 -5.83 4.39
CA ARG A 9 -3.69 -5.97 2.95
C ARG A 9 -5.19 -6.09 2.66
N TYR A 10 -5.92 -6.88 3.44
CA TYR A 10 -7.37 -7.05 3.27
C TYR A 10 -8.19 -5.86 3.80
N GLY A 11 -7.54 -4.93 4.51
CA GLY A 11 -8.16 -3.71 5.00
C GLY A 11 -8.77 -3.85 6.39
N ASP A 12 -8.41 -4.89 7.12
CA ASP A 12 -8.73 -4.98 8.53
C ASP A 12 -7.95 -3.91 9.30
N GLY A 13 -8.69 -3.13 10.08
CA GLY A 13 -8.14 -2.09 10.93
C GLY A 13 -7.41 -2.68 12.15
N PRO A 14 -6.63 -1.85 12.86
CA PRO A 14 -5.97 -2.26 14.10
C PRO A 14 -6.97 -2.79 15.16
N ASP A 15 -8.24 -2.40 15.06
CA ASP A 15 -9.32 -2.77 15.99
C ASP A 15 -9.96 -4.14 15.72
N ALA A 16 -9.47 -4.91 14.74
CA ALA A 16 -10.03 -6.23 14.48
C ALA A 16 -9.76 -7.15 15.70
N PRO A 17 -10.75 -7.94 16.18
CA PRO A 17 -10.66 -8.66 17.47
C PRO A 17 -9.48 -9.62 17.59
N TYR A 18 -8.94 -10.07 16.47
CA TYR A 18 -7.80 -11.00 16.41
C TYR A 18 -6.44 -10.27 16.27
N VAL A 19 -6.44 -8.96 16.02
CA VAL A 19 -5.22 -8.15 15.86
C VAL A 19 -4.60 -7.77 17.20
N ASP A 20 -5.40 -7.62 18.26
CA ASP A 20 -4.91 -7.31 19.61
C ASP A 20 -3.92 -8.36 20.14
N SER A 21 -4.27 -9.65 20.01
CA SER A 21 -3.41 -10.76 20.42
C SER A 21 -2.14 -10.88 19.56
N LEU A 22 -2.18 -10.40 18.31
CA LEU A 22 -1.03 -10.42 17.40
C LEU A 22 -0.09 -9.24 17.64
N THR A 23 -0.63 -8.08 18.00
CA THR A 23 0.15 -6.85 18.22
C THR A 23 0.87 -6.85 19.57
N SER A 24 0.41 -7.59 20.57
CA SER A 24 1.14 -7.77 21.83
C SER A 24 2.45 -8.55 21.68
N LEU A 25 2.58 -9.32 20.59
CA LEU A 25 3.74 -10.16 20.29
C LEU A 25 4.80 -9.48 19.40
N LEU A 26 4.58 -8.23 19.00
CA LEU A 26 5.39 -7.52 18.01
C LEU A 26 5.90 -6.19 18.54
N GLU A 27 7.11 -5.82 18.12
CA GLU A 27 7.66 -4.50 18.37
C GLU A 27 6.91 -3.43 17.55
N GLU A 28 7.04 -2.16 17.93
CA GLU A 28 6.42 -1.06 17.20
C GLU A 28 6.95 -0.96 15.76
N THR A 29 8.25 -1.24 15.58
CA THR A 29 8.93 -1.34 14.29
C THR A 29 8.32 -2.42 13.38
N ASP A 30 7.96 -3.58 13.94
CA ASP A 30 7.28 -4.66 13.21
C ASP A 30 5.87 -4.25 12.77
N LYS A 31 5.16 -3.50 13.61
CA LYS A 31 3.81 -3.00 13.32
C LYS A 31 3.85 -1.97 12.19
N ASP A 32 4.78 -1.03 12.26
CA ASP A 32 5.01 -0.03 11.22
C ASP A 32 5.38 -0.69 9.89
N PHE A 33 6.28 -1.67 9.91
CA PHE A 33 6.63 -2.43 8.72
C PHE A 33 5.40 -3.15 8.15
N ALA A 34 4.60 -3.79 9.01
CA ALA A 34 3.41 -4.51 8.57
C ALA A 34 2.36 -3.58 7.92
N ALA A 35 2.16 -2.39 8.48
CA ALA A 35 1.27 -1.38 7.93
C ALA A 35 1.74 -0.89 6.54
N ARG A 36 3.04 -0.57 6.41
CA ARG A 36 3.66 -0.15 5.14
C ARG A 36 3.56 -1.24 4.08
N ALA A 37 3.92 -2.47 4.42
CA ALA A 37 3.87 -3.60 3.50
C ALA A 37 2.43 -3.94 3.09
N GLY A 38 1.48 -3.96 4.02
CA GLY A 38 0.07 -4.23 3.74
C GLY A 38 -0.55 -3.18 2.80
N ALA A 39 -0.29 -1.89 3.06
CA ALA A 39 -0.74 -0.80 2.21
C ALA A 39 -0.13 -0.90 0.79
N ALA A 40 1.18 -1.14 0.69
CA ALA A 40 1.87 -1.29 -0.58
C ALA A 40 1.34 -2.48 -1.40
N LEU A 41 1.10 -3.63 -0.76
CA LEU A 41 0.52 -4.81 -1.43
C LEU A 41 -0.91 -4.54 -1.94
N ARG A 42 -1.70 -3.76 -1.18
CA ARG A 42 -3.05 -3.39 -1.59
C ARG A 42 -3.05 -2.44 -2.79
N LEU A 43 -2.08 -1.52 -2.85
CA LEU A 43 -1.83 -0.69 -4.03
C LEU A 43 -1.37 -1.55 -5.22
N ALA A 44 -0.36 -2.41 -5.04
CA ALA A 44 0.14 -3.28 -6.11
C ALA A 44 -0.97 -4.16 -6.71
N TYR A 45 -1.87 -4.71 -5.87
CA TYR A 45 -3.01 -5.47 -6.34
C TYR A 45 -3.96 -4.62 -7.20
N ALA A 46 -4.21 -3.37 -6.82
CA ALA A 46 -4.99 -2.43 -7.62
C ALA A 46 -4.37 -2.16 -8.99
N LEU A 47 -3.05 -1.98 -9.03
CA LEU A 47 -2.30 -1.67 -10.24
C LEU A 47 -2.20 -2.88 -11.18
N SER A 48 -2.11 -4.08 -10.62
CA SER A 48 -2.03 -5.32 -11.41
C SER A 48 -3.26 -5.57 -12.30
N ALA A 49 -4.44 -5.05 -11.93
CA ALA A 49 -5.72 -5.39 -12.57
C ALA A 49 -5.93 -6.91 -12.75
N GLY A 50 -5.30 -7.74 -11.89
CA GLY A 50 -5.34 -9.21 -11.99
C GLY A 50 -4.27 -9.84 -12.89
N THR A 51 -3.32 -9.06 -13.42
CA THR A 51 -2.25 -9.53 -14.31
C THR A 51 -0.87 -9.05 -13.85
N GLU A 52 0.15 -9.89 -14.02
CA GLU A 52 1.54 -9.53 -13.72
C GLU A 52 2.06 -8.43 -14.67
N HIS A 53 1.65 -8.49 -15.95
CA HIS A 53 2.10 -7.56 -16.98
C HIS A 53 1.83 -6.09 -16.61
N MET A 54 0.64 -5.79 -16.10
CA MET A 54 0.27 -4.42 -15.72
C MET A 54 1.10 -3.89 -14.55
N LEU A 55 1.45 -4.74 -13.58
CA LEU A 55 2.26 -4.31 -12.44
C LEU A 55 3.69 -3.93 -12.87
N ASN A 56 4.26 -4.68 -13.81
CA ASN A 56 5.60 -4.41 -14.36
C ASN A 56 5.69 -3.10 -15.17
N LEU A 57 4.55 -2.51 -15.55
CA LEU A 57 4.48 -1.21 -16.22
C LEU A 57 4.41 -0.03 -15.23
N THR A 58 4.35 -0.33 -13.93
CA THR A 58 4.23 0.69 -12.87
C THR A 58 5.43 0.62 -11.94
N SER A 59 5.82 1.77 -11.38
CA SER A 59 6.83 1.83 -10.34
C SER A 59 6.44 2.81 -9.25
N ILE A 60 6.92 2.57 -8.03
CA ILE A 60 6.81 3.51 -6.92
C ILE A 60 8.19 3.83 -6.40
N GLU A 61 8.50 5.12 -6.31
CA GLU A 61 9.81 5.60 -5.90
C GLU A 61 9.68 6.70 -4.86
N LYS A 62 10.63 6.75 -3.91
CA LYS A 62 10.75 7.88 -3.00
C LYS A 62 11.66 8.93 -3.64
N ARG A 63 11.13 10.12 -3.89
CA ARG A 63 11.87 11.25 -4.50
C ARG A 63 11.46 12.55 -3.84
N ASN A 64 12.42 13.43 -3.52
CA ASN A 64 12.17 14.77 -2.97
C ASN A 64 11.14 14.80 -1.81
N ASP A 65 11.29 13.90 -0.84
CA ASP A 65 10.40 13.75 0.32
C ASP A 65 8.92 13.45 -0.01
N ARG A 66 8.65 12.85 -1.18
CA ARG A 66 7.35 12.29 -1.53
C ARG A 66 7.49 10.89 -2.14
N LEU A 67 6.38 10.17 -2.22
CA LEU A 67 6.26 8.95 -3.00
C LEU A 67 5.66 9.28 -4.37
N GLU A 68 6.38 8.95 -5.43
CA GLU A 68 5.93 9.12 -6.82
C GLU A 68 5.48 7.75 -7.36
N LEU A 69 4.23 7.66 -7.81
CA LEU A 69 3.69 6.50 -8.50
C LEU A 69 3.71 6.79 -10.01
N HIS A 70 4.52 6.04 -10.74
CA HIS A 70 4.63 6.13 -12.19
C HIS A 70 3.63 5.20 -12.86
N LEU A 71 2.79 5.78 -13.73
CA LEU A 71 1.78 5.03 -14.48
C LEU A 71 2.02 5.16 -15.99
N PRO A 72 1.70 4.12 -16.79
CA PRO A 72 1.76 4.22 -18.24
C PRO A 72 0.78 5.27 -18.79
N GLN A 73 1.21 6.03 -19.80
CA GLN A 73 0.50 7.21 -20.32
C GLN A 73 -0.95 6.93 -20.79
N ASP A 74 -1.23 5.72 -21.27
CA ASP A 74 -2.55 5.34 -21.81
C ASP A 74 -3.49 4.71 -20.76
N ALA A 75 -3.06 4.58 -19.51
CA ALA A 75 -3.82 3.86 -18.49
C ALA A 75 -4.62 4.78 -17.53
N GLY A 76 -4.68 6.08 -17.83
CA GLY A 76 -5.38 7.08 -17.00
C GLY A 76 -6.86 6.75 -16.73
N ALA A 77 -7.53 6.01 -17.61
CA ALA A 77 -8.92 5.56 -17.39
C ALA A 77 -9.03 4.34 -16.43
N LEU A 78 -7.98 3.53 -16.31
CA LEU A 78 -7.93 2.35 -15.44
C LEU A 78 -7.53 2.71 -14.00
N PHE A 79 -6.74 3.77 -13.84
CA PHE A 79 -6.20 4.21 -12.55
C PHE A 79 -6.99 5.40 -11.98
N GLY A 80 -8.29 5.21 -11.78
CA GLY A 80 -9.19 6.22 -11.22
C GLY A 80 -9.03 6.45 -9.70
N GLU A 81 -10.06 7.02 -9.07
CA GLU A 81 -10.10 7.42 -7.65
C GLU A 81 -9.70 6.28 -6.68
N ALA A 82 -9.99 5.03 -7.03
CA ALA A 82 -9.63 3.86 -6.21
C ALA A 82 -8.11 3.67 -6.06
N VAL A 83 -7.33 4.01 -7.08
CA VAL A 83 -5.86 3.94 -7.02
C VAL A 83 -5.31 5.09 -6.21
N GLN A 84 -5.82 6.31 -6.41
CA GLN A 84 -5.44 7.48 -5.62
C GLN A 84 -5.65 7.22 -4.11
N ARG A 85 -6.83 6.72 -3.71
CA ARG A 85 -7.12 6.40 -2.29
C ARG A 85 -6.14 5.37 -1.70
N ARG A 86 -5.70 4.39 -2.50
CA ARG A 86 -4.73 3.38 -2.07
C ARG A 86 -3.32 3.95 -1.98
N LEU A 87 -2.96 4.83 -2.92
CA LEU A 87 -1.70 5.56 -2.86
C LEU A 87 -1.65 6.48 -1.64
N ASP A 88 -2.73 7.19 -1.32
CA ASP A 88 -2.82 8.03 -0.12
C ASP A 88 -2.64 7.20 1.17
N ALA A 89 -3.18 5.98 1.21
CA ALA A 89 -2.97 5.06 2.33
C ALA A 89 -1.50 4.61 2.46
N VAL A 90 -0.80 4.40 1.33
CA VAL A 90 0.65 4.16 1.34
C VAL A 90 1.38 5.40 1.87
N GLY A 91 1.07 6.59 1.37
CA GLY A 91 1.63 7.85 1.86
C GLY A 91 1.49 8.00 3.37
N LYS A 92 0.29 7.75 3.90
CA LYS A 92 0.00 7.78 5.34
C LYS A 92 0.85 6.77 6.12
N ALA A 93 1.01 5.53 5.62
CA ALA A 93 1.81 4.50 6.29
C ALA A 93 3.32 4.82 6.30
N PHE A 94 3.80 5.56 5.29
CA PHE A 94 5.19 6.02 5.20
C PHE A 94 5.43 7.40 5.81
N GLY A 95 4.37 8.13 6.18
CA GLY A 95 4.47 9.51 6.65
C GLY A 95 4.93 10.49 5.57
N LEU A 96 4.62 10.20 4.30
CA LEU A 96 5.08 10.97 3.15
C LEU A 96 3.89 11.42 2.28
N PRO A 97 3.94 12.63 1.69
CA PRO A 97 3.02 13.01 0.63
C PRO A 97 3.20 12.13 -0.60
N VAL A 98 2.18 12.08 -1.45
CA VAL A 98 2.15 11.22 -2.64
C VAL A 98 1.79 12.01 -3.90
N ALA A 99 2.28 11.54 -5.04
CA ALA A 99 1.94 12.07 -6.34
C ALA A 99 1.88 10.94 -7.38
N ILE A 100 0.96 11.06 -8.34
CA ILE A 100 0.95 10.25 -9.55
C ILE A 100 1.68 11.04 -10.64
N VAL A 101 2.60 10.37 -11.35
CA VAL A 101 3.48 10.96 -12.36
C VAL A 101 3.36 10.19 -13.68
#